data_AF-A0A450SJJ8-F1
#
_entry.id   AF-A0A450SJJ8-F1
#
_cell.length_a   1.000
_cell.length_b   1.000
_cell.length_c   1.000
_cell.angle_alpha   90.00
_cell.angle_beta   90.00
_cell.angle_gamma   90.00
#
_symmetry.space_group_name_H-M   'P 1'
#
loop_
_entity.id
_entity.type
_entity.pdbx_description
1 polymer ?
#
loop_
_entity_poly.entity_id
_entity_poly.type
_entity_poly.pdbx_seq_one_letter_code
_entity_poly.pdbx_strand_id
1 'polypeptide(L)'
;MKNTNGQVMAKVLTKIAQAVRRLDESEIERLLAGDFRVELVLEAREKRHNKNARNPDADVPKDISDIAQCLRDLGDCAEGRTLLDERVPNKDSLTRLVRYLDLPLHRQETKERLKEKIIDATIGYRLRSRAIRGTSDLGNAAN
;
A
#
# COMPACT_ATOMS: atom_id res chain seq x y z
N MET A 1 29.11 17.00 -4.62
CA MET A 1 28.77 17.09 -3.19
C MET A 1 27.31 16.67 -3.01
N LYS A 2 27.02 15.61 -2.25
CA LYS A 2 25.62 15.24 -1.96
C LYS A 2 25.01 16.36 -1.12
N ASN A 3 23.91 16.94 -1.57
CA ASN A 3 23.20 17.99 -0.83
C ASN A 3 22.51 17.34 0.38
N THR A 4 23.27 17.18 1.47
CA THR A 4 22.86 16.50 2.69
C THR A 4 21.57 17.11 3.26
N ASN A 5 21.41 18.43 3.16
CA ASN A 5 20.20 19.14 3.58
C ASN A 5 18.99 18.74 2.73
N GLY A 6 19.16 18.66 1.41
CA GLY A 6 18.12 18.17 0.51
C GLY A 6 17.71 16.72 0.81
N GLN A 7 18.67 15.84 1.10
CA GLN A 7 18.38 14.46 1.45
C GLN A 7 17.67 14.31 2.80
N VAL A 8 18.02 15.13 3.79
CA VAL A 8 17.35 15.15 5.10
C VAL A 8 15.91 15.64 4.94
N MET A 9 15.70 16.74 4.20
CA MET A 9 14.35 17.28 4.00
C MET A 9 13.47 16.31 3.22
N ALA A 10 14.00 15.67 2.18
CA ALA A 10 13.28 14.63 1.43
C ALA A 10 12.82 13.48 2.34
N LYS A 11 13.66 13.05 3.29
CA LYS A 11 13.30 12.01 4.26
C LYS A 11 12.19 12.47 5.22
N VAL A 12 12.26 13.71 5.70
CA VAL A 12 11.22 14.29 6.57
C VAL A 12 9.89 14.36 5.84
N LEU A 13 9.86 14.91 4.63
CA LEU A 13 8.66 15.01 3.81
C LEU A 13 8.08 13.63 3.47
N THR A 14 8.94 12.65 3.20
CA THR A 14 8.52 11.26 2.98
C THR A 14 7.86 10.68 4.23
N LYS A 15 8.39 10.95 5.43
CA LYS A 15 7.80 10.48 6.69
C LYS A 15 6.44 11.11 6.96
N ILE A 16 6.29 12.40 6.66
CA ILE A 16 5.00 13.10 6.75
C ILE A 16 4.00 12.47 5.78
N ALA A 17 4.37 12.26 4.51
CA ALA A 17 3.50 11.63 3.52
C ALA A 17 3.05 10.22 3.94
N GLN A 18 3.98 9.42 4.50
CA GLN A 18 3.68 8.10 5.05
C GLN A 18 2.68 8.17 6.21
N ALA A 19 2.82 9.13 7.12
CA ALA A 19 1.89 9.32 8.23
C ALA A 19 0.49 9.71 7.74
N VAL A 20 0.41 10.68 6.81
CA VAL A 20 -0.86 11.14 6.24
C VAL A 20 -1.62 10.00 5.53
N ARG A 21 -0.92 9.11 4.81
CA ARG A 21 -1.55 7.95 4.14
C ARG A 21 -2.23 6.99 5.11
N ARG A 22 -1.79 6.93 6.37
CA ARG A 22 -2.30 6.00 7.40
C ARG A 22 -3.55 6.50 8.12
N LEU A 23 -3.86 7.79 8.02
CA LEU A 23 -5.02 8.39 8.68
C LEU A 23 -6.32 7.76 8.18
N ASP A 24 -7.23 7.39 9.07
CA ASP A 24 -8.58 6.99 8.68
C ASP A 24 -9.48 8.19 8.36
N GLU A 25 -10.73 7.93 7.95
CA GLU A 25 -11.67 8.98 7.53
C GLU A 25 -11.92 9.99 8.66
N SER A 26 -12.07 9.51 9.90
CA SER A 26 -12.32 10.37 11.07
C SER A 26 -11.10 11.23 11.42
N GLU A 27 -9.90 10.67 11.29
CA GLU A 27 -8.65 11.39 11.50
C GLU A 27 -8.40 12.43 10.38
N ILE A 28 -8.79 12.14 9.15
CA ILE A 28 -8.76 13.09 8.03
C ILE A 28 -9.74 14.24 8.28
N GLU A 29 -10.95 13.96 8.77
CA GLU A 29 -11.91 15.00 9.11
C GLU A 29 -11.38 15.94 10.20
N ARG A 30 -10.72 15.39 11.24
CA ARG A 30 -10.06 16.18 12.28
C ARG A 30 -8.91 17.02 11.73
N LEU A 31 -8.11 16.46 10.82
CA LEU A 31 -7.05 17.20 10.12
C LEU A 31 -7.62 18.38 9.31
N LEU A 32 -8.71 18.17 8.58
CA LEU A 32 -9.39 19.21 7.81
C LEU A 32 -10.02 20.29 8.70
N ALA A 33 -10.50 19.91 9.88
CA ALA A 33 -11.04 20.82 10.88
C ALA A 33 -9.96 21.63 11.62
N GLY A 34 -8.67 21.34 11.39
CA GLY A 34 -7.56 21.96 12.12
C GLY A 34 -7.38 21.44 13.55
N ASP A 35 -8.11 20.38 13.94
CA ASP A 35 -7.98 19.71 15.24
C ASP A 35 -6.89 18.64 15.21
N PHE A 36 -5.67 19.05 14.85
CA PHE A 36 -4.54 18.14 14.75
C PHE A 36 -3.22 18.85 15.03
N ARG A 37 -2.31 18.15 15.72
CA ARG A 37 -0.95 18.60 16.00
C ARG A 37 0.05 17.59 15.45
N VAL A 38 0.97 18.06 14.61
CA VAL A 38 2.15 17.28 14.18
C VAL A 38 3.32 17.64 15.08
N GLU A 39 3.97 16.63 15.66
CA GLU A 39 5.19 16.83 16.43
C GLU A 39 6.33 15.97 15.83
N LEU A 40 7.45 16.61 15.52
CA LEU A 40 8.67 15.95 15.03
C LEU A 40 9.60 15.72 16.21
N VAL A 41 9.64 14.50 16.71
CA VAL A 41 10.54 14.11 17.80
C VAL A 41 11.79 13.47 17.21
N LEU A 42 12.95 14.06 17.50
CA LEU A 42 14.26 13.50 17.14
C LEU A 42 14.72 12.57 18.26
N GLU A 43 14.46 11.28 18.12
CA GLU A 43 15.00 10.30 19.07
C GLU A 43 16.48 10.05 18.77
N ALA A 44 17.35 10.32 19.76
CA ALA A 44 18.76 9.94 19.69
C ALA A 44 18.84 8.42 19.56
N ARG A 45 19.50 7.96 18.48
CA ARG A 45 19.52 6.55 18.08
C ARG A 45 20.35 5.72 19.08
N GLU A 46 19.74 5.31 20.18
CA GLU A 46 20.31 4.24 21.00
C GLU A 46 20.17 2.92 20.24
N LYS A 47 21.29 2.21 20.07
CA LYS A 47 21.30 0.80 19.70
C LYS A 47 20.65 0.00 20.82
N ARG A 48 19.32 -0.04 20.85
CA ARG A 48 18.58 -1.01 21.64
C ARG A 48 17.78 -1.85 20.69
N HIS A 49 18.11 -3.14 20.69
CA HIS A 49 17.23 -4.23 20.33
C HIS A 49 16.03 -4.18 21.30
N ASN A 50 15.18 -3.18 21.15
CA ASN A 50 13.93 -3.09 21.88
C ASN A 50 12.95 -4.00 21.14
N LYS A 51 12.36 -4.98 21.83
CA LYS A 51 11.25 -5.78 21.28
C LYS A 51 10.04 -4.92 20.90
N ASN A 52 10.07 -3.63 21.24
CA ASN A 52 9.10 -2.59 20.86
C ASN A 52 9.69 -1.49 19.95
N ALA A 53 10.86 -1.68 19.33
CA ALA A 53 11.37 -0.74 18.32
C ALA A 53 10.50 -0.85 17.06
N ARG A 54 9.56 0.07 16.90
CA ARG A 54 8.72 0.23 15.72
C ARG A 54 9.58 0.55 14.51
N ASN A 55 9.99 -0.50 13.81
CA ASN A 55 10.42 -0.43 12.42
C ASN A 55 9.32 0.32 11.64
N PRO A 56 9.62 1.27 10.73
CA PRO A 56 8.59 1.91 9.92
C PRO A 56 7.73 0.93 9.09
N ASP A 57 8.24 -0.28 8.86
CA ASP A 57 7.51 -1.44 8.30
C ASP A 57 6.78 -2.29 9.35
N ALA A 58 7.11 -2.17 10.64
CA ALA A 58 6.48 -2.93 11.73
C ALA A 58 5.16 -2.34 12.24
N ASP A 59 4.81 -1.12 11.83
CA ASP A 59 3.59 -0.42 12.27
C ASP A 59 2.56 -0.25 11.14
N VAL A 60 2.79 -0.88 9.98
CA VAL A 60 1.68 -1.31 9.14
C VAL A 60 0.99 -2.43 9.94
N PRO A 61 -0.34 -2.47 10.08
CA PRO A 61 -0.97 -3.68 10.61
C PRO A 61 -0.39 -4.83 9.81
N LYS A 62 0.35 -5.75 10.46
CA LYS A 62 1.06 -6.84 9.78
C LYS A 62 0.13 -7.54 8.75
N ASP A 63 -1.15 -7.59 9.14
CA ASP A 63 -2.32 -7.89 8.33
C ASP A 63 -2.33 -7.27 6.91
N ILE A 64 -2.23 -5.95 6.75
CA ILE A 64 -2.33 -5.27 5.43
C ILE A 64 -1.16 -5.60 4.51
N SER A 65 0.08 -5.59 5.03
CA SER A 65 1.25 -5.96 4.22
C SER A 65 1.20 -7.44 3.83
N ASP A 66 0.75 -8.30 4.75
CA ASP A 66 0.60 -9.73 4.51
C ASP A 66 -0.49 -9.99 3.45
N ILE A 67 -1.65 -9.32 3.55
CA ILE A 67 -2.72 -9.36 2.53
C ILE A 67 -2.19 -8.93 1.16
N ALA A 68 -1.45 -7.81 1.10
CA ALA A 68 -0.90 -7.32 -0.15
C ALA A 68 0.14 -8.28 -0.75
N GLN A 69 0.87 -9.02 0.07
CA GLN A 69 1.79 -10.06 -0.38
C GLN A 69 1.00 -11.28 -0.90
N CYS A 70 0.02 -11.78 -0.16
CA CYS A 70 -0.85 -12.87 -0.60
C CYS A 70 -1.48 -12.56 -1.97
N LEU A 71 -2.05 -11.36 -2.14
CA LEU A 71 -2.63 -10.94 -3.42
C LEU A 71 -1.62 -10.92 -4.57
N ARG A 72 -0.35 -10.58 -4.32
CA ARG A 72 0.72 -10.60 -5.33
C ARG A 72 1.16 -12.01 -5.70
N ASP A 73 0.98 -12.98 -4.80
CA ASP A 73 1.38 -14.37 -5.01
C ASP A 73 0.27 -15.20 -5.67
N LEU A 74 -1.00 -14.79 -5.52
CA LEU A 74 -2.13 -15.42 -6.19
C LEU A 74 -2.00 -15.41 -7.72
N GLY A 75 -2.51 -16.49 -8.33
CA GLY A 75 -2.58 -16.69 -9.77
C GLY A 75 -3.97 -16.44 -10.36
N ASP A 76 -4.99 -16.31 -9.52
CA ASP A 76 -6.38 -16.22 -9.96
C ASP A 76 -7.11 -15.00 -9.35
N CYS A 77 -7.89 -14.33 -10.20
CA CYS A 77 -8.67 -13.16 -9.82
C CYS A 77 -9.87 -13.52 -8.93
N ALA A 78 -10.46 -14.72 -9.06
CA ALA A 78 -11.58 -15.13 -8.21
C ALA A 78 -11.10 -15.46 -6.79
N GLU A 79 -9.99 -16.18 -6.65
CA GLU A 79 -9.31 -16.41 -5.35
C GLU A 79 -8.96 -15.10 -4.64
N GLY A 80 -8.47 -14.09 -5.39
CA GLY A 80 -8.20 -12.78 -4.82
C GLY A 80 -9.46 -12.08 -4.29
N ARG A 81 -10.61 -12.21 -4.97
CA ARG A 81 -11.88 -11.64 -4.49
C ARG A 81 -12.33 -12.30 -3.20
N THR A 82 -12.24 -13.63 -3.12
CA THR A 82 -12.54 -14.40 -1.90
C THR A 82 -11.66 -13.95 -0.75
N LEU A 83 -10.35 -13.82 -0.97
CA LEU A 83 -9.41 -13.34 0.06
C LEU A 83 -9.76 -11.94 0.55
N LEU A 84 -10.14 -11.01 -0.35
CA LEU A 84 -10.59 -9.68 0.03
C LEU A 84 -11.90 -9.71 0.82
N ASP A 85 -12.82 -10.62 0.50
CA ASP A 85 -14.07 -10.78 1.24
C ASP A 85 -13.86 -11.33 2.65
N GLU A 86 -12.92 -12.25 2.85
CA GLU A 86 -12.63 -12.87 4.14
C GLU A 86 -11.77 -11.96 5.04
N ARG A 87 -10.72 -11.36 4.48
CA ARG A 87 -9.69 -10.62 5.24
C ARG A 87 -9.92 -9.12 5.27
N VAL A 88 -10.64 -8.57 4.29
CA VAL A 88 -10.82 -7.12 4.11
C VAL A 88 -12.31 -6.78 3.80
N PRO A 89 -13.26 -7.22 4.64
CA PRO A 89 -14.68 -7.16 4.32
C PRO A 89 -15.29 -5.75 4.37
N ASN A 90 -14.61 -4.75 4.92
CA ASN A 90 -15.17 -3.40 5.07
C ASN A 90 -14.48 -2.38 4.16
N LYS A 91 -15.20 -1.30 3.84
CA LYS A 91 -14.75 -0.24 2.93
C LYS A 91 -13.48 0.46 3.45
N ASP A 92 -13.36 0.62 4.76
CA ASP A 92 -12.21 1.30 5.37
C ASP A 92 -10.93 0.50 5.19
N SER A 93 -10.98 -0.82 5.40
CA SER A 93 -9.82 -1.70 5.24
C SER A 93 -9.43 -1.83 3.77
N LEU A 94 -10.41 -1.83 2.85
CA LEU A 94 -10.12 -1.77 1.41
C LEU A 94 -9.46 -0.44 1.03
N THR A 95 -9.95 0.67 1.57
CA THR A 95 -9.34 2.00 1.37
C THR A 95 -7.90 2.03 1.89
N ARG A 96 -7.64 1.47 3.07
CA ARG A 96 -6.29 1.36 3.64
C ARG A 96 -5.38 0.52 2.74
N LEU A 97 -5.86 -0.62 2.23
CA LEU A 97 -5.11 -1.48 1.31
C LEU A 97 -4.83 -0.77 -0.03
N VAL A 98 -5.80 -0.02 -0.57
CA VAL A 98 -5.61 0.80 -1.77
C VAL A 98 -4.51 1.84 -1.58
N ARG A 99 -4.49 2.55 -0.45
CA ARG A 99 -3.43 3.52 -0.13
C ARG A 99 -2.07 2.85 0.04
N TYR A 100 -2.05 1.66 0.65
CA TYR A 100 -0.83 0.87 0.80
C TYR A 100 -0.25 0.46 -0.55
N LEU A 101 -1.10 0.06 -1.50
CA LEU A 101 -0.74 -0.30 -2.88
C LEU A 101 -0.46 0.91 -3.78
N ASP A 102 -0.52 2.14 -3.25
CA ASP A 102 -0.31 3.39 -3.98
C ASP A 102 -1.26 3.58 -5.18
N LEU A 103 -2.49 3.09 -5.08
CA LEU A 103 -3.48 3.23 -6.15
C LEU A 103 -4.32 4.50 -5.93
N PRO A 104 -4.78 5.17 -7.02
CA PRO A 104 -5.63 6.35 -6.92
C PRO A 104 -6.94 6.06 -6.17
N LEU A 105 -7.40 6.99 -5.34
CA LEU A 105 -8.68 6.92 -4.62
C LEU A 105 -9.62 8.05 -5.01
N HIS A 106 -10.90 7.72 -5.20
CA HIS A 106 -11.96 8.70 -5.27
C HIS A 106 -12.90 8.59 -4.06
N ARG A 107 -13.36 9.74 -3.55
CA ARG A 107 -14.16 9.84 -2.32
C ARG A 107 -15.48 9.05 -2.36
N GLN A 108 -16.03 8.80 -3.54
CA GLN A 108 -17.31 8.11 -3.75
C GLN A 108 -17.17 6.67 -4.26
N GLU A 109 -15.98 6.06 -4.19
CA GLU A 109 -15.84 4.67 -4.65
C GLU A 109 -16.62 3.68 -3.77
N THR A 110 -17.28 2.72 -4.43
CA THR A 110 -17.99 1.61 -3.77
C THR A 110 -17.03 0.52 -3.35
N LYS A 111 -17.47 -0.36 -2.42
CA LYS A 111 -16.69 -1.50 -1.93
C LYS A 111 -16.25 -2.40 -3.10
N GLU A 112 -17.16 -2.66 -4.03
CA GLU A 112 -16.97 -3.49 -5.21
C GLU A 112 -15.92 -2.89 -6.14
N ARG A 113 -15.95 -1.56 -6.32
CA ARG A 113 -15.00 -0.85 -7.17
C ARG A 113 -13.59 -0.86 -6.59
N LEU A 114 -13.46 -0.69 -5.27
CA LEU A 114 -12.17 -0.79 -4.58
C LEU A 114 -11.57 -2.20 -4.72
N LYS A 115 -12.37 -3.26 -4.53
CA LYS A 115 -11.93 -4.64 -4.76
C LYS A 115 -11.45 -4.87 -6.18
N GLU A 116 -12.25 -4.46 -7.17
CA GLU A 116 -11.89 -4.63 -8.58
C GLU A 116 -10.57 -3.94 -8.91
N LYS A 117 -10.37 -2.72 -8.40
CA LYS A 117 -9.13 -1.97 -8.54
C LYS A 117 -7.93 -2.70 -7.92
N ILE A 118 -8.08 -3.21 -6.69
CA ILE A 118 -7.02 -3.97 -6.01
C ILE A 118 -6.66 -5.22 -6.83
N ILE A 119 -7.65 -5.98 -7.30
CA ILE A 119 -7.44 -7.20 -8.09
C ILE A 119 -6.74 -6.89 -9.40
N ASP A 120 -7.16 -5.84 -10.10
CA ASP A 120 -6.58 -5.48 -11.39
C ASP A 120 -5.11 -5.07 -11.26
N ALA A 121 -4.79 -4.29 -10.22
CA ALA A 121 -3.45 -3.80 -9.95
C ALA A 121 -2.48 -4.88 -9.44
N THR A 122 -2.99 -5.95 -8.80
CA THR A 122 -2.15 -7.00 -8.18
C THR A 122 -2.07 -8.27 -9.01
N ILE A 123 -3.21 -8.76 -9.52
CA ILE A 123 -3.32 -10.05 -10.20
C ILE A 123 -3.53 -9.84 -11.70
N GLY A 124 -4.51 -8.99 -12.06
CA GLY A 124 -4.94 -8.77 -13.44
C GLY A 124 -3.81 -8.32 -14.38
N TYR A 125 -3.01 -7.34 -13.96
CA TYR A 125 -1.86 -6.87 -14.71
C TYR A 125 -0.85 -7.98 -15.03
N ARG A 126 -0.55 -8.85 -14.06
CA ARG A 126 0.39 -9.97 -14.22
C ARG A 126 -0.13 -11.00 -15.21
N LEU A 127 -1.42 -11.36 -15.10
CA LEU A 127 -2.07 -12.30 -16.03
C LEU A 127 -2.04 -11.78 -17.47
N ARG A 128 -2.38 -10.51 -17.67
CA ARG A 128 -2.29 -9.88 -19.01
C ARG A 128 -0.85 -9.86 -19.52
N SER A 129 0.12 -9.52 -18.67
CA SER A 129 1.54 -9.51 -19.06
C SER A 129 2.07 -10.90 -19.45
N ARG A 130 1.64 -11.95 -18.75
CA ARG A 130 1.98 -13.34 -19.09
C ARG A 130 1.34 -13.77 -20.40
N ALA A 131 0.07 -13.45 -20.62
CA ALA A 131 -0.64 -13.79 -21.86
C ALA A 131 0.04 -13.18 -23.09
N ILE A 132 0.50 -11.92 -22.99
CA ILE A 132 1.22 -11.22 -24.06
C ILE A 132 2.60 -11.85 -24.31
N ARG A 133 3.35 -12.21 -23.26
CA ARG A 133 4.66 -12.86 -23.43
C ARG A 133 4.56 -14.29 -23.96
N GLY A 134 3.58 -15.07 -23.49
CA GLY A 134 3.34 -16.43 -23.97
C GLY A 134 2.93 -16.51 -25.45
N THR A 135 2.38 -15.43 -26.01
CA THR A 135 2.10 -15.34 -27.45
C THR A 135 3.34 -14.99 -28.28
N SER A 136 4.43 -14.51 -27.66
CA SER A 136 5.67 -14.13 -28.34
C SER A 136 6.58 -15.33 -28.66
N ASP A 137 6.55 -16.37 -27.81
CA ASP A 137 7.44 -17.54 -27.94
C ASP A 137 7.01 -18.53 -29.04
N LEU A 138 5.77 -18.46 -29.53
CA LEU A 138 5.31 -19.29 -30.66
C LEU A 138 5.77 -18.77 -32.04
N GLY A 139 6.41 -17.59 -32.10
CA GLY A 139 6.88 -16.98 -33.35
C GLY A 139 8.35 -17.21 -33.70
N ASN A 140 9.15 -17.85 -32.83
CA ASN A 140 10.61 -17.96 -33.01
C ASN A 140 11.13 -19.40 -33.17
N ALA A 141 10.24 -20.38 -33.35
CA ALA A 141 10.59 -21.79 -33.63
C ALA A 141 10.44 -22.16 -35.12
N ALA A 142 10.39 -21.17 -36.01
CA ALA A 142 10.33 -21.35 -37.46
C ALA A 142 11.36 -20.43 -38.14
N ASN A 143 12.65 -20.76 -37.99
CA ASN A 143 13.72 -20.38 -38.92
C ASN A 143 14.86 -21.40 -38.80
#